data_AF-A0A7C5Q0J3-F1
#
_entry.id   AF-A0A7C5Q0J3-F1
#
_cell.length_a   1.000
_cell.length_b   1.000
_cell.length_c   1.000
_cell.angle_alpha   90.00
_cell.angle_beta   90.00
_cell.angle_gamma   90.00
#
_symmetry.space_group_name_H-M   'P 1'
#
loop_
_entity.id
_entity.type
_entity.pdbx_description
1 polymer ?
#
loop_
_entity_poly.entity_id
_entity_poly.type
_entity_poly.pdbx_seq_one_letter_code
_entity_poly.pdbx_strand_id
1 'polypeptide(L)'
;KVKNGAVVSATGVTGKRYKRQIELSTSLSPLEKENAQKALAEVLQKVQLGEISDFRMIIRNQQRTTHSDAESVSGRAKELKEKGFYFLFYNPKGSLPSDVWDVIPEDTQKRGKHFAPFPKDLCRIPILATCPRDGIVLDPFCGTGTAMVVASELGRKSVGIDISPAYINMAKKRTHGQQALRIF
;
A
#
# COMPACT_ATOMS: atom_id res chain seq x y z
N LYS A 1 19.99 7.60 -4.77
CA LYS A 1 20.98 8.67 -5.03
C LYS A 1 22.37 8.05 -5.22
N VAL A 2 23.20 8.55 -6.13
CA VAL A 2 24.60 8.08 -6.23
C VAL A 2 25.43 8.89 -5.23
N LYS A 3 26.09 8.23 -4.27
CA LYS A 3 27.01 8.85 -3.31
C LYS A 3 28.34 8.13 -3.39
N ASN A 4 29.43 8.86 -3.67
CA ASN A 4 30.79 8.31 -3.81
C ASN A 4 30.87 7.12 -4.79
N GLY A 5 30.24 7.26 -5.97
CA GLY A 5 30.23 6.23 -7.02
C GLY A 5 29.40 4.98 -6.71
N ALA A 6 28.64 4.96 -5.62
CA ALA A 6 27.74 3.85 -5.25
C ALA A 6 26.28 4.31 -5.28
N VAL A 7 25.40 3.48 -5.85
CA VAL A 7 23.95 3.68 -5.72
C VAL A 7 23.56 3.38 -4.28
N VAL A 8 22.96 4.39 -3.63
CA VAL A 8 22.43 4.34 -2.27
C VAL A 8 20.91 4.53 -2.33
N SER A 9 20.17 3.62 -1.70
CA SER A 9 18.72 3.70 -1.57
C SER A 9 18.27 4.80 -0.60
N ALA A 10 16.96 5.01 -0.47
CA ALA A 10 16.40 6.03 0.44
C ALA A 10 16.78 5.81 1.92
N THR A 11 16.86 4.56 2.40
CA THR A 11 17.25 4.23 3.79
C THR A 11 18.76 4.01 3.96
N GLY A 12 19.58 4.33 2.95
CA GLY A 12 21.04 4.24 3.04
C GLY A 12 21.62 2.88 2.66
N VAL A 13 20.82 1.96 2.11
CA VAL A 13 21.30 0.65 1.68
C VAL A 13 22.18 0.80 0.45
N THR A 14 23.40 0.25 0.51
CA THR A 14 24.39 0.35 -0.56
C THR A 14 24.54 -0.97 -1.30
N GLY A 15 24.59 -0.91 -2.63
CA GLY A 15 24.88 -2.08 -3.46
C GLY A 15 26.23 -2.74 -3.11
N LYS A 16 27.21 -1.94 -2.65
CA LYS A 16 28.53 -2.43 -2.22
C LYS A 16 28.43 -3.45 -1.07
N ARG A 17 27.52 -3.23 -0.11
CA ARG A 17 27.32 -4.16 1.01
C ARG A 17 26.83 -5.52 0.51
N TYR A 18 25.82 -5.54 -0.36
CA TYR A 18 25.25 -6.78 -0.87
C TYR A 18 26.20 -7.52 -1.82
N LYS A 19 26.95 -6.79 -2.67
CA LYS A 19 28.01 -7.40 -3.49
C LYS A 19 29.01 -8.19 -2.63
N ARG A 20 29.52 -7.56 -1.56
CA ARG A 20 30.41 -8.21 -0.61
C ARG A 20 29.76 -9.41 0.10
N GLN A 21 28.49 -9.32 0.47
CA GLN A 21 27.76 -10.43 1.09
C GLN A 21 27.57 -11.63 0.15
N ILE A 22 27.34 -11.39 -1.15
CA ILE A 22 27.24 -12.44 -2.17
C ILE A 22 28.60 -13.13 -2.36
N GLU A 23 29.66 -12.33 -2.55
CA GLU A 23 31.02 -12.83 -2.74
C GLU A 23 31.48 -13.73 -1.59
N LEU A 24 31.28 -13.26 -0.35
CA LEU A 24 31.68 -13.96 0.87
C LEU A 24 30.69 -15.07 1.29
N SER A 25 29.57 -15.23 0.62
CA SER A 25 28.58 -16.25 1.01
C SER A 25 29.15 -17.65 0.82
N THR A 26 29.08 -18.46 1.87
CA THR A 26 29.36 -19.92 1.80
C THR A 26 28.11 -20.72 1.47
N SER A 27 26.93 -20.09 1.46
CA SER A 27 25.64 -20.75 1.28
C SER A 27 25.10 -20.68 -0.15
N LEU A 28 25.80 -19.96 -1.03
CA LEU A 28 25.49 -19.84 -2.45
C LEU A 28 26.53 -20.61 -3.29
N SER A 29 26.04 -21.40 -4.23
CA SER A 29 26.86 -21.99 -5.30
C SER A 29 27.44 -20.91 -6.23
N PRO A 30 28.48 -21.20 -7.03
CA PRO A 30 29.04 -20.24 -7.98
C PRO A 30 27.99 -19.65 -8.93
N LEU A 31 27.09 -20.50 -9.46
CA LEU A 31 26.01 -20.07 -10.34
C LEU A 31 24.98 -19.18 -9.61
N GLU A 32 24.61 -19.53 -8.37
CA GLU A 32 23.70 -18.69 -7.57
C GLU A 32 24.34 -17.33 -7.26
N LYS A 33 25.66 -17.26 -7.03
CA LYS A 33 26.38 -15.99 -6.84
C LYS A 33 26.34 -15.13 -8.09
N GLU A 34 26.58 -15.70 -9.27
CA GLU A 34 26.50 -14.97 -10.54
C GLU A 34 25.08 -14.43 -10.77
N ASN A 35 24.06 -15.28 -10.59
CA ASN A 35 22.66 -14.88 -10.70
C ASN A 35 22.29 -13.79 -9.69
N ALA A 36 22.76 -13.89 -8.46
CA ALA A 36 22.55 -12.88 -7.42
C ALA A 36 23.19 -11.53 -7.78
N GLN A 37 24.41 -11.54 -8.33
CA GLN A 37 25.09 -10.33 -8.77
C GLN A 37 24.37 -9.65 -9.93
N LYS A 38 23.92 -10.42 -10.91
CA LYS A 38 23.12 -9.92 -12.04
C LYS A 38 21.81 -9.29 -11.56
N ALA A 39 21.06 -10.01 -10.72
CA ALA A 39 19.81 -9.51 -10.16
C ALA A 39 20.01 -8.25 -9.32
N LEU A 40 21.08 -8.18 -8.51
CA LEU A 40 21.41 -6.98 -7.74
C LEU A 40 21.72 -5.78 -8.65
N ALA A 41 22.41 -6.00 -9.78
CA ALA A 41 22.70 -4.92 -10.73
C ALA A 41 21.41 -4.35 -11.34
N GLU A 42 20.47 -5.21 -11.74
CA GLU A 42 19.16 -4.82 -12.25
C GLU A 42 18.35 -4.02 -11.19
N VAL A 43 18.36 -4.46 -9.94
CA VAL A 43 17.67 -3.76 -8.84
C VAL A 43 18.29 -2.38 -8.58
N LEU A 44 19.62 -2.25 -8.59
CA LEU A 44 20.29 -0.97 -8.43
C LEU A 44 19.96 0.00 -9.58
N GLN A 45 19.79 -0.51 -10.80
CA GLN A 45 19.33 0.29 -11.94
C GLN A 45 17.91 0.80 -11.71
N LYS A 46 16.98 -0.03 -11.22
CA LYS A 46 15.61 0.41 -10.87
C LYS A 46 15.58 1.49 -9.79
N VAL A 47 16.45 1.39 -8.78
CA VAL A 47 16.62 2.45 -7.76
C VAL A 47 17.13 3.74 -8.40
N GLN A 48 18.08 3.64 -9.34
CA GLN A 48 18.63 4.81 -10.03
C GLN A 48 17.60 5.51 -10.93
N LEU A 49 16.72 4.73 -11.58
CA LEU A 49 15.60 5.24 -12.39
C LEU A 49 14.43 5.79 -11.54
N GLY A 50 14.44 5.56 -10.22
CA GLY A 50 13.39 6.01 -9.31
C GLY A 50 12.13 5.15 -9.33
N GLU A 51 12.17 3.96 -9.94
CA GLU A 51 11.04 3.02 -9.98
C GLU A 51 10.77 2.41 -8.59
N ILE A 52 11.82 2.20 -7.80
CA ILE A 52 11.76 1.73 -6.42
C ILE A 52 12.52 2.70 -5.51
N SER A 53 12.00 2.94 -4.31
CA SER A 53 12.66 3.82 -3.33
C SER A 53 13.77 3.09 -2.59
N ASP A 54 13.54 1.80 -2.31
CA ASP A 54 14.42 0.99 -1.52
C ASP A 54 14.25 -0.51 -1.78
N PHE A 55 15.25 -1.27 -1.34
CA PHE A 55 15.19 -2.71 -1.34
C PHE A 55 16.01 -3.30 -0.18
N ARG A 56 15.64 -4.52 0.22
CA ARG A 56 16.50 -5.41 1.01
C ARG A 56 16.70 -6.71 0.25
N MET A 57 17.94 -7.15 0.16
CA MET A 57 18.26 -8.49 -0.32
C MET A 57 18.43 -9.42 0.88
N ILE A 58 17.82 -10.60 0.81
CA ILE A 58 17.96 -11.67 1.78
C ILE A 58 18.72 -12.82 1.10
N ILE A 59 19.78 -13.29 1.75
CA ILE A 59 20.61 -14.40 1.27
C ILE A 59 20.41 -15.59 2.22
N ARG A 60 20.25 -16.78 1.65
CA ARG A 60 20.06 -18.05 2.37
C ARG A 60 21.12 -18.19 3.47
N ASN A 61 20.67 -18.55 4.68
CA ASN A 61 21.48 -18.76 5.89
C ASN A 61 22.31 -17.57 6.41
N GLN A 62 22.13 -16.35 5.88
CA GLN A 62 22.79 -15.15 6.42
C GLN A 62 21.89 -14.31 7.35
N GLN A 63 20.57 -14.40 7.22
CA GLN A 63 19.61 -13.60 7.98
C GLN A 63 18.40 -14.47 8.40
N ARG A 64 17.83 -14.22 9.59
CA ARG A 64 16.55 -14.84 9.99
C ARG A 64 15.47 -14.43 8.98
N THR A 65 14.77 -15.42 8.47
CA THR A 65 13.54 -15.26 7.69
C THR A 65 12.45 -14.65 8.57
N THR A 66 11.67 -13.71 8.04
CA THR A 66 10.59 -13.04 8.78
C THR A 66 9.26 -13.79 8.74
N HIS A 67 9.20 -14.89 8.00
CA HIS A 67 8.02 -15.72 7.81
C HIS A 67 8.45 -17.19 7.76
N SER A 68 7.52 -18.09 8.10
CA SER A 68 7.68 -19.54 8.17
C SER A 68 8.71 -20.10 7.18
N ASP A 69 9.59 -20.95 7.68
CA ASP A 69 10.60 -21.65 6.87
C ASP A 69 10.00 -22.79 6.03
N ALA A 70 8.70 -23.04 6.17
CA ALA A 70 8.00 -24.09 5.42
C ALA A 70 7.70 -23.66 3.97
N GLU A 71 8.28 -24.40 3.02
CA GLU A 71 8.13 -24.17 1.56
C GLU A 71 6.69 -24.28 1.06
N SER A 72 5.87 -25.12 1.69
CA SER A 72 4.47 -25.33 1.30
C SER A 72 3.58 -24.10 1.49
N VAL A 73 3.99 -23.19 2.38
CA VAL A 73 3.21 -22.00 2.78
C VAL A 73 3.91 -20.69 2.48
N SER A 74 5.19 -20.72 2.11
CA SER A 74 6.00 -19.52 1.91
C SER A 74 6.74 -19.56 0.57
N GLY A 75 6.26 -18.76 -0.39
CA GLY A 75 6.96 -18.55 -1.66
C GLY A 75 8.39 -18.01 -1.46
N ARG A 76 8.63 -17.26 -0.37
CA ARG A 76 9.96 -16.76 -0.01
C ARG A 76 10.89 -17.87 0.50
N ALA A 77 10.37 -18.84 1.26
CA ALA A 77 11.15 -20.01 1.66
C ALA A 77 11.53 -20.85 0.42
N LYS A 78 10.58 -21.01 -0.52
CA LYS A 78 10.82 -21.65 -1.81
C LYS A 78 11.90 -20.93 -2.64
N GLU A 79 11.81 -19.60 -2.78
CA GLU A 79 12.84 -18.82 -3.48
C GLU A 79 14.22 -18.92 -2.83
N LEU A 80 14.31 -18.90 -1.50
CA LEU A 80 15.58 -19.10 -0.81
C LEU A 80 16.18 -20.48 -1.11
N LYS A 81 15.38 -21.53 -1.17
CA LYS A 81 15.87 -22.86 -1.50
C LYS A 81 16.30 -22.99 -2.95
N GLU A 82 15.49 -22.49 -3.88
CA GLU A 82 15.73 -22.66 -5.32
C GLU A 82 16.80 -21.73 -5.88
N LYS A 83 16.83 -20.46 -5.41
CA LYS A 83 17.71 -19.41 -5.96
C LYS A 83 18.81 -18.99 -5.00
N GLY A 84 18.66 -19.28 -3.71
CA GLY A 84 19.60 -18.84 -2.67
C GLY A 84 19.37 -17.42 -2.16
N PHE A 85 18.51 -16.63 -2.80
CA PHE A 85 18.23 -15.24 -2.40
C PHE A 85 16.85 -14.78 -2.87
N TYR A 86 16.36 -13.70 -2.26
CA TYR A 86 15.23 -12.91 -2.78
C TYR A 86 15.37 -11.44 -2.41
N PHE A 87 14.53 -10.59 -3.01
CA PHE A 87 14.45 -9.17 -2.71
C PHE A 87 13.11 -8.78 -2.07
N LEU A 88 13.17 -7.88 -1.10
CA LEU A 88 12.04 -7.11 -0.60
C LEU A 88 12.13 -5.71 -1.20
N PHE A 89 11.10 -5.28 -1.91
CA PHE A 89 11.03 -3.94 -2.49
C PHE A 89 10.15 -3.04 -1.64
N TYR A 90 10.56 -1.78 -1.48
CA TYR A 90 9.77 -0.76 -0.82
C TYR A 90 9.27 0.22 -1.86
N ASN A 91 7.97 0.49 -1.82
CA ASN A 91 7.34 1.45 -2.72
C ASN A 91 7.63 2.88 -2.22
N PRO A 92 8.00 3.83 -3.09
CA PRO A 92 8.16 5.24 -2.70
C PRO A 92 6.90 5.84 -2.06
N LYS A 93 5.71 5.29 -2.36
CA LYS A 93 4.43 5.77 -1.84
C LYS A 93 4.04 5.17 -0.48
N GLY A 94 4.90 4.34 0.13
CA GLY A 94 4.66 3.72 1.43
C GLY A 94 4.28 2.24 1.34
N SER A 95 3.99 1.63 2.49
CA SER A 95 3.53 0.25 2.58
C SER A 95 2.08 0.11 2.10
N LEU A 96 1.71 -1.11 1.72
CA LEU A 96 0.30 -1.45 1.57
C LEU A 96 -0.42 -1.25 2.93
N PRO A 97 -1.68 -0.77 2.93
CA PRO A 97 -2.48 -0.71 4.14
C PRO A 97 -2.60 -2.09 4.82
N SER A 98 -2.55 -2.13 6.15
CA SER A 98 -2.87 -3.31 6.95
C SER A 98 -4.39 -3.57 7.01
N ASP A 99 -4.79 -4.64 7.69
CA ASP A 99 -6.18 -4.94 8.05
C ASP A 99 -6.67 -4.20 9.31
N VAL A 100 -5.76 -3.68 10.12
CA VAL A 100 -6.03 -2.79 11.26
C VAL A 100 -5.73 -1.34 10.86
N TRP A 101 -6.70 -0.43 11.03
CA TRP A 101 -6.56 0.99 10.71
C TRP A 101 -6.77 1.88 11.93
N ASP A 102 -5.81 2.75 12.21
CA ASP A 102 -5.93 3.78 13.23
C ASP A 102 -6.67 5.00 12.67
N VAL A 103 -7.98 5.06 12.89
CA VAL A 103 -8.83 6.15 12.41
C VAL A 103 -9.41 6.92 13.59
N ILE A 104 -9.13 8.23 13.64
CA ILE A 104 -9.67 9.11 14.67
C ILE A 104 -11.19 9.29 14.41
N PRO A 105 -12.07 9.05 15.41
CA PRO A 105 -13.51 9.27 15.27
C PRO A 105 -13.85 10.72 14.94
N GLU A 106 -14.97 10.98 14.25
CA GLU A 106 -15.46 12.36 14.14
C GLU A 106 -15.86 12.88 15.52
N ASP A 107 -15.44 14.11 15.84
CA ASP A 107 -15.90 14.82 17.03
C ASP A 107 -17.40 15.15 16.91
N THR A 108 -18.21 14.44 17.69
CA THR A 108 -19.67 14.56 17.73
C THR A 108 -20.14 15.82 18.44
N GLN A 109 -19.27 16.55 19.14
CA GLN A 109 -19.68 17.66 20.02
C GLN A 109 -20.27 18.88 19.28
N LYS A 110 -20.08 19.01 17.95
CA LYS A 110 -20.54 20.18 17.18
C LYS A 110 -21.70 19.92 16.21
N ARG A 111 -22.25 18.70 16.12
CA ARG A 111 -23.31 18.36 15.15
C ARG A 111 -24.55 17.77 15.83
N GLY A 112 -25.46 18.65 16.26
CA GLY A 112 -26.68 18.29 17.01
C GLY A 112 -27.77 17.48 16.29
N LYS A 113 -27.49 16.73 15.19
CA LYS A 113 -28.54 15.99 14.44
C LYS A 113 -28.13 14.65 13.80
N HIS A 114 -26.91 14.14 13.99
CA HIS A 114 -26.53 12.80 13.49
C HIS A 114 -25.89 11.97 14.60
N PHE A 115 -26.51 10.85 14.94
CA PHE A 115 -26.13 10.06 16.11
C PHE A 115 -24.85 9.23 15.91
N ALA A 116 -24.47 8.91 14.66
CA ALA A 116 -23.30 8.05 14.40
C ALA A 116 -22.61 8.31 13.04
N PRO A 117 -22.03 9.50 12.78
CA PRO A 117 -21.26 9.72 11.57
C PRO A 117 -19.91 9.01 11.68
N PHE A 118 -19.56 8.16 10.71
CA PHE A 118 -18.18 7.70 10.58
C PHE A 118 -17.29 8.81 9.98
N PRO A 119 -15.98 8.82 10.32
CA PRO A 119 -15.01 9.77 9.76
C PRO A 119 -14.74 9.51 8.28
N LYS A 120 -14.45 10.57 7.53
CA LYS A 120 -14.12 10.50 6.09
C LYS A 120 -12.99 9.51 5.81
N ASP A 121 -11.97 9.49 6.66
CA ASP A 121 -10.78 8.65 6.48
C ASP A 121 -11.11 7.16 6.47
N LEU A 122 -12.17 6.75 7.20
CA LEU A 122 -12.65 5.37 7.17
C LEU A 122 -13.12 4.96 5.77
N CYS A 123 -13.71 5.88 4.99
CA CYS A 123 -14.19 5.58 3.64
C CYS A 123 -13.10 5.67 2.58
N ARG A 124 -12.03 6.45 2.82
CA ARG A 124 -11.00 6.69 1.80
C ARG A 124 -10.31 5.39 1.37
N ILE A 125 -9.92 4.56 2.33
CA ILE A 125 -9.19 3.31 2.07
C ILE A 125 -10.03 2.34 1.21
N PRO A 126 -11.25 1.94 1.60
CA PRO A 126 -12.04 1.01 0.79
C PRO A 126 -12.37 1.58 -0.58
N ILE A 127 -12.74 2.87 -0.71
CA ILE A 127 -13.04 3.46 -2.02
C ILE A 127 -11.81 3.44 -2.95
N LEU A 128 -10.63 3.80 -2.45
CA LEU A 128 -9.40 3.76 -3.26
C LEU A 128 -9.01 2.34 -3.65
N ALA A 129 -9.25 1.36 -2.78
CA ALA A 129 -8.87 -0.03 -2.99
C ALA A 129 -9.83 -0.78 -3.93
N THR A 130 -11.13 -0.45 -3.91
CA THR A 130 -12.17 -1.26 -4.57
C THR A 130 -12.96 -0.52 -5.63
N CYS A 131 -12.86 0.82 -5.72
CA CYS A 131 -13.58 1.60 -6.72
C CYS A 131 -12.59 2.23 -7.74
N PRO A 132 -12.66 1.82 -9.02
CA PRO A 132 -11.83 2.40 -10.06
C PRO A 132 -12.17 3.90 -10.25
N ARG A 133 -11.28 4.61 -10.96
CA ARG A 133 -11.56 6.00 -11.39
C ARG A 133 -12.84 6.02 -12.23
N ASP A 134 -13.64 7.08 -12.06
CA ASP A 134 -14.96 7.24 -12.69
C ASP A 134 -15.99 6.15 -12.34
N GLY A 135 -15.65 5.23 -11.43
CA GLY A 135 -16.56 4.23 -10.88
C GLY A 135 -17.65 4.84 -10.01
N ILE A 136 -18.61 4.00 -9.62
CA ILE A 136 -19.77 4.38 -8.80
C ILE A 136 -19.65 3.73 -7.43
N VAL A 137 -19.65 4.54 -6.37
CA VAL A 137 -19.75 4.10 -4.98
C VAL A 137 -21.23 3.99 -4.60
N LEU A 138 -21.65 2.84 -4.08
CA LEU A 138 -22.99 2.64 -3.54
C LEU A 138 -22.92 2.51 -2.02
N ASP A 139 -23.74 3.30 -1.32
CA ASP A 139 -23.96 3.17 0.11
C ASP A 139 -25.49 3.05 0.36
N PRO A 140 -26.00 1.84 0.68
CA PRO A 140 -27.43 1.63 0.88
C PRO A 140 -27.95 2.09 2.25
N PHE A 141 -27.07 2.58 3.13
CA PHE A 141 -27.40 3.10 4.48
C PHE A 141 -26.67 4.41 4.72
N CYS A 142 -26.90 5.33 3.79
CA CYS A 142 -25.99 6.42 3.49
C CYS A 142 -25.96 7.52 4.57
N GLY A 143 -26.96 7.56 5.45
CA GLY A 143 -27.10 8.53 6.52
C GLY A 143 -26.90 9.95 6.02
N THR A 144 -26.03 10.71 6.67
CA THR A 144 -25.67 12.07 6.23
C THR A 144 -24.71 12.14 5.05
N GLY A 145 -24.43 11.03 4.38
CA GLY A 145 -23.75 11.01 3.09
C GLY A 145 -22.22 11.08 3.16
N THR A 146 -21.57 10.65 4.24
CA THR A 146 -20.10 10.74 4.34
C THR A 146 -19.40 9.97 3.22
N ALA A 147 -19.83 8.74 2.88
CA ALA A 147 -19.23 7.97 1.79
C ALA A 147 -19.33 8.68 0.42
N MET A 148 -20.43 9.40 0.19
CA MET A 148 -20.73 10.14 -1.05
C MET A 148 -19.83 11.37 -1.17
N VAL A 149 -19.63 12.10 -0.06
CA VAL A 149 -18.67 13.21 0.00
C VAL A 149 -17.26 12.71 -0.32
N VAL A 150 -16.83 11.61 0.29
CA VAL A 150 -15.49 11.04 0.04
C VAL A 150 -15.35 10.53 -1.38
N ALA A 151 -16.38 9.88 -1.93
CA ALA A 151 -16.41 9.45 -3.32
C ALA A 151 -16.19 10.65 -4.27
N SER A 152 -16.90 11.76 -4.06
CA SER A 152 -16.72 12.95 -4.91
C SER A 152 -15.35 13.62 -4.72
N GLU A 153 -14.82 13.71 -3.50
CA GLU A 153 -13.47 14.23 -3.26
C GLU A 153 -12.39 13.39 -3.97
N LEU A 154 -12.67 12.10 -4.15
CA LEU A 154 -11.82 11.17 -4.87
C LEU A 154 -12.10 11.12 -6.38
N GLY A 155 -13.03 11.93 -6.90
CA GLY A 155 -13.39 11.93 -8.33
C GLY A 155 -14.13 10.68 -8.76
N ARG A 156 -14.99 10.14 -7.89
CA ARG A 156 -15.90 9.03 -8.19
C ARG A 156 -17.35 9.53 -8.14
N LYS A 157 -18.20 8.84 -8.87
CA LYS A 157 -19.65 8.98 -8.79
C LYS A 157 -20.17 8.24 -7.56
N SER A 158 -21.34 8.62 -7.06
CA SER A 158 -21.94 7.92 -5.92
C SER A 158 -23.46 7.86 -5.97
N VAL A 159 -24.01 6.79 -5.39
CA VAL A 159 -25.43 6.59 -5.11
C VAL A 159 -25.59 6.31 -3.62
N GLY A 160 -26.40 7.12 -2.94
CA GLY A 160 -26.76 6.93 -1.54
C GLY A 160 -28.24 6.59 -1.39
N ILE A 161 -28.57 5.66 -0.49
CA ILE A 161 -29.94 5.32 -0.11
C ILE A 161 -30.04 5.42 1.41
N ASP A 162 -31.10 6.02 1.94
CA ASP A 162 -31.40 6.03 3.37
C ASP A 162 -32.91 6.16 3.60
N ILE A 163 -33.42 5.50 4.63
CA ILE A 163 -34.86 5.55 4.95
C ILE A 163 -35.28 6.91 5.53
N SER A 164 -34.36 7.68 6.10
CA SER A 164 -34.64 8.95 6.78
C SER A 164 -34.63 10.12 5.78
N PRO A 165 -35.78 10.76 5.48
CA PRO A 165 -35.80 11.91 4.57
C PRO A 165 -34.97 13.09 5.10
N ALA A 166 -34.84 13.21 6.42
CA ALA A 166 -34.00 14.22 7.06
C ALA A 166 -32.51 14.00 6.74
N TYR A 167 -32.03 12.75 6.82
CA TYR A 167 -30.65 12.40 6.47
C TYR A 167 -30.39 12.56 4.99
N ILE A 168 -31.32 12.16 4.13
CA ILE A 168 -31.25 12.39 2.68
C ILE A 168 -31.11 13.89 2.36
N ASN A 169 -31.88 14.75 3.00
CA ASN A 169 -31.76 16.20 2.82
C ASN A 169 -30.39 16.74 3.29
N MET A 170 -29.84 16.20 4.39
CA MET A 170 -28.50 16.56 4.85
C MET A 170 -27.41 16.06 3.90
N ALA A 171 -27.52 14.82 3.41
CA ALA A 171 -26.60 14.23 2.46
C ALA A 171 -26.58 15.01 1.14
N LYS A 172 -27.76 15.37 0.61
CA LYS A 172 -27.90 16.24 -0.57
C LYS A 172 -27.25 17.60 -0.37
N LYS A 173 -27.45 18.25 0.79
CA LYS A 173 -26.77 19.53 1.12
C LYS A 173 -25.24 19.40 1.18
N ARG A 174 -24.73 18.32 1.77
CA ARG A 174 -23.29 18.05 1.90
C ARG A 174 -22.62 17.71 0.58
N THR A 175 -23.38 17.21 -0.39
CA THR A 175 -22.91 16.76 -1.71
C THR A 175 -23.35 17.70 -2.84
N HIS A 176 -24.01 18.83 -2.53
CA HIS A 176 -24.51 19.75 -3.55
C HIS A 176 -23.33 20.40 -4.30
N GLY A 177 -23.33 20.30 -5.63
CA GLY A 177 -22.24 20.79 -6.50
C GLY A 177 -21.10 19.79 -6.72
N GLN A 178 -21.24 18.56 -6.23
CA GLN A 178 -20.26 17.47 -6.33
C GLN A 178 -20.84 16.30 -7.15
N GLN A 179 -20.00 15.37 -7.62
CA GLN A 179 -20.32 14.30 -8.59
C GLN A 179 -21.28 13.20 -8.06
N ALA A 180 -22.19 13.53 -7.15
CA ALA A 180 -23.24 12.63 -6.70
C ALA A 180 -24.25 12.41 -7.84
N LEU A 181 -24.43 11.14 -8.23
CA LEU A 181 -25.38 10.79 -9.30
C LEU A 181 -26.81 10.93 -8.80
N ARG A 182 -27.13 10.27 -7.68
CA ARG A 182 -28.47 10.27 -7.06
C ARG A 182 -28.37 9.96 -5.56
N ILE A 183 -29.26 10.57 -4.79
CA ILE A 183 -29.47 10.24 -3.37
C ILE A 183 -30.99 10.04 -3.20
N PHE A 184 -31.37 8.83 -2.83
CA PHE A 184 -32.76 8.38 -2.69
C PHE A 184 -33.19 8.39 -1.24
#